data_AF-A0A949UDM1-F1
#
_entry.id   AF-A0A949UDM1-F1
#
_cell.length_a   1.000
_cell.length_b   1.000
_cell.length_c   1.000
_cell.angle_alpha   90.00
_cell.angle_beta   90.00
_cell.angle_gamma   90.00
#
_symmetry.space_group_name_H-M   'P 1'
#
loop_
_entity.id
_entity.type
_entity.pdbx_description
1 polymer ?
#
loop_
_entity_poly.entity_id
_entity_poly.type
_entity_poly.pdbx_seq_one_letter_code
_entity_poly.pdbx_strand_id
1 'polypeptide(L)'
;MSHEKTMKLVTNLDRAAIEQRLAAVRNAAQSANLGELASMFQGIEGMPRAQIEGKVKSALKWLMDKPDHKSLAAQLELVELNLPNLK
;
A
#
# COMPACT_ATOMS: atom_id res chain seq x y z
N MET A 1 -12.94 14.70 24.21
CA MET A 1 -13.15 14.49 22.76
C MET A 1 -12.24 13.37 22.32
N SER A 2 -12.62 12.14 22.67
CA SER A 2 -11.70 11.04 22.94
C SER A 2 -11.74 10.00 21.81
N HIS A 3 -10.63 9.90 21.07
CA HIS A 3 -10.09 8.71 20.38
C HIS A 3 -10.96 7.77 19.51
N GLU A 4 -12.21 8.07 19.18
CA GLU A 4 -13.05 7.19 18.33
C GLU A 4 -12.79 7.30 16.81
N LYS A 5 -11.94 8.23 16.37
CA LYS A 5 -11.63 8.43 14.94
C LYS A 5 -10.52 7.52 14.37
N THR A 6 -9.77 6.82 15.22
CA THR A 6 -8.54 6.12 14.77
C THR A 6 -8.82 4.79 14.04
N MET A 7 -10.00 4.18 14.21
CA MET A 7 -10.31 2.87 13.60
C MET A 7 -11.30 2.91 12.43
N LYS A 8 -12.09 3.98 12.25
CA LYS A 8 -13.00 4.12 11.09
C LYS A 8 -12.28 4.58 9.81
N LEU A 9 -11.04 5.07 9.93
CA LEU A 9 -10.22 5.60 8.82
C LEU A 9 -9.62 4.52 7.91
N VAL A 10 -9.55 3.26 8.36
CA VAL A 10 -8.97 2.18 7.53
C VAL A 10 -9.91 1.79 6.39
N THR A 11 -11.18 2.17 6.43
CA THR A 11 -12.21 1.73 5.46
C THR A 11 -12.61 2.81 4.46
N ASN A 12 -12.14 4.05 4.62
CA ASN A 12 -12.49 5.19 3.76
C ASN A 12 -11.24 5.97 3.36
N LEU A 13 -10.20 5.26 2.90
CA LEU A 13 -9.00 5.90 2.39
C LEU A 13 -9.31 6.58 1.05
N ASP A 14 -9.24 7.91 1.03
CA ASP A 14 -9.24 8.69 -0.20
C ASP A 14 -7.98 8.44 -1.04
N ARG A 15 -8.00 8.88 -2.30
CA ARG A 15 -6.86 8.74 -3.23
C ARG A 15 -5.53 9.17 -2.63
N ALA A 16 -5.52 10.36 -2.02
CA ALA A 16 -4.33 10.88 -1.35
C ALA A 16 -3.85 9.98 -0.21
N ALA A 17 -4.75 9.36 0.56
CA ALA A 17 -4.37 8.48 1.67
C ALA A 17 -3.83 7.13 1.18
N ILE A 18 -4.36 6.61 0.07
CA ILE A 18 -3.81 5.43 -0.62
C ILE A 18 -2.40 5.72 -1.14
N GLU A 19 -2.22 6.85 -1.82
CA GLU A 19 -0.92 7.27 -2.33
C GLU A 19 0.10 7.45 -1.20
N GLN A 20 -0.28 8.08 -0.10
CA GLN A 20 0.55 8.23 1.10
C GLN A 20 0.96 6.88 1.69
N ARG A 21 0.02 5.92 1.77
CA ARG A 21 0.32 4.56 2.25
C ARG A 21 1.26 3.82 1.31
N LEU A 22 1.05 3.92 0.00
CA LEU A 22 1.93 3.28 -0.98
C LEU A 22 3.33 3.91 -0.99
N ALA A 23 3.42 5.23 -0.81
CA ALA A 23 4.69 5.92 -0.59
C ALA A 23 5.37 5.47 0.72
N ALA A 24 4.61 5.24 1.79
CA ALA A 24 5.13 4.68 3.03
C ALA A 24 5.64 3.24 2.85
N VAL A 25 4.89 2.39 2.13
CA VAL A 25 5.32 1.03 1.76
C VAL A 25 6.59 1.08 0.92
N ARG A 26 6.68 2.00 -0.05
CA ARG A 26 7.89 2.23 -0.84
C ARG A 26 9.09 2.59 0.05
N ASN A 27 8.93 3.56 0.95
CA ASN A 27 10.00 3.98 1.85
C ASN A 27 10.42 2.83 2.78
N ALA A 28 9.46 2.09 3.32
CA ALA A 28 9.75 0.94 4.16
C ALA A 28 10.43 -0.19 3.38
N ALA A 29 10.05 -0.41 2.11
CA ALA A 29 10.73 -1.31 1.20
C ALA A 29 12.19 -0.88 0.95
N GLN A 30 12.45 0.42 0.73
CA GLN A 30 13.81 0.94 0.59
C GLN A 30 14.63 0.72 1.87
N SER A 31 14.07 1.02 3.03
CA SER A 31 14.74 0.79 4.33
C SER A 31 15.01 -0.70 4.59
N ALA A 32 14.16 -1.58 4.07
CA ALA A 32 14.33 -3.04 4.15
C ALA A 32 15.28 -3.61 3.07
N ASN A 33 15.97 -2.76 2.30
CA ASN A 33 16.80 -3.14 1.15
C ASN A 33 16.02 -3.87 0.02
N LEU A 34 14.71 -3.69 -0.06
CA LEU A 34 13.82 -4.23 -1.09
C LEU A 34 13.69 -3.25 -2.26
N GLY A 35 14.80 -3.00 -2.95
CA GLY A 35 14.85 -2.06 -4.07
C GLY A 35 13.88 -2.38 -5.20
N GLU A 36 13.63 -3.68 -5.46
CA GLU A 36 12.65 -4.13 -6.46
C GLU A 36 11.22 -3.70 -6.08
N LEU A 37 10.83 -3.95 -4.82
CA LEU A 37 9.52 -3.58 -4.30
C LEU A 37 9.33 -2.06 -4.28
N ALA A 38 10.37 -1.31 -3.88
CA ALA A 38 10.34 0.14 -3.93
C ALA A 38 10.18 0.68 -5.37
N SER A 39 10.86 0.06 -6.33
CA SER A 39 10.78 0.45 -7.75
C SER A 39 9.38 0.16 -8.33
N MET A 40 8.70 -0.90 -7.88
CA MET A 40 7.31 -1.17 -8.28
C MET A 40 6.36 -0.05 -7.89
N PHE A 41 6.54 0.53 -6.69
CA PHE A 41 5.73 1.65 -6.20
C PHE A 41 6.28 3.03 -6.58
N GLN A 42 7.31 3.09 -7.42
CA GLN A 42 7.79 4.35 -7.96
C GLN A 42 6.76 4.95 -8.92
N GLY A 43 6.50 6.26 -8.78
CA GLY A 43 5.52 6.98 -9.60
C GLY A 43 4.05 6.58 -9.39
N ILE A 44 3.73 5.98 -8.24
CA ILE A 44 2.36 5.58 -7.86
C ILE A 44 1.38 6.76 -7.79
N GLU A 45 1.89 7.95 -7.48
CA GLU A 45 1.14 9.20 -7.37
C GLU A 45 0.50 9.57 -8.72
N GLY A 46 -0.82 9.65 -8.76
CA GLY A 46 -1.62 9.95 -9.94
C GLY A 46 -2.04 8.74 -10.78
N MET A 47 -1.60 7.51 -10.47
CA MET A 47 -1.96 6.33 -11.26
C MET A 47 -3.45 5.96 -11.14
N PRO A 48 -4.07 5.44 -12.22
CA PRO A 48 -5.42 4.88 -12.19
C PRO A 48 -5.48 3.65 -11.28
N ARG A 49 -6.61 3.45 -10.61
CA ARG A 49 -6.83 2.35 -9.64
C ARG A 49 -6.40 0.97 -10.15
N ALA A 50 -6.63 0.67 -11.44
CA ALA A 50 -6.31 -0.62 -12.03
C ALA A 50 -4.80 -0.87 -12.11
N GLN A 51 -4.01 0.18 -12.37
CA GLN A 51 -2.55 0.09 -12.33
C GLN A 51 -2.05 -0.07 -10.90
N ILE A 52 -2.67 0.63 -9.94
CA ILE A 52 -2.34 0.47 -8.52
C ILE A 52 -2.62 -0.96 -8.07
N GLU A 53 -3.80 -1.49 -8.39
CA GLU A 53 -4.19 -2.86 -8.07
C GLU A 53 -3.23 -3.88 -8.64
N GLY A 54 -2.84 -3.73 -9.92
CA GLY A 54 -1.85 -4.60 -10.55
C GLY A 54 -0.52 -4.59 -9.79
N LYS A 55 -0.01 -3.40 -9.44
CA LYS A 55 1.24 -3.24 -8.69
C LYS A 55 1.14 -3.83 -7.28
N VAL A 56 0.03 -3.60 -6.57
CA VAL A 56 -0.21 -4.13 -5.23
C VAL A 56 -0.28 -5.66 -5.25
N LYS A 57 -1.01 -6.27 -6.19
CA LYS A 57 -1.07 -7.72 -6.35
C LYS A 57 0.29 -8.33 -6.71
N SER A 58 1.05 -7.69 -7.60
CA SER A 58 2.41 -8.14 -7.93
C SER A 58 3.34 -8.08 -6.71
N ALA A 59 3.27 -7.00 -5.94
CA ALA A 59 4.01 -6.83 -4.71
C ALA A 59 3.62 -7.85 -3.62
N LEU A 60 2.33 -8.11 -3.43
CA LEU A 60 1.83 -9.13 -2.51
C LEU A 60 2.34 -10.52 -2.90
N LYS A 61 2.29 -10.86 -4.19
CA LYS A 61 2.84 -12.13 -4.70
C LYS A 61 4.34 -12.24 -4.46
N TRP A 62 5.09 -11.15 -4.62
CA TRP A 62 6.52 -11.12 -4.35
C TRP A 62 6.84 -11.23 -2.85
N LEU A 63 5.98 -10.67 -1.99
CA LEU A 63 6.08 -10.74 -0.53
C LEU A 63 5.63 -12.08 0.04
N MET A 64 4.75 -12.83 -0.65
CA MET A 64 4.40 -14.20 -0.25
C MET A 64 5.64 -15.11 -0.17
N ASP A 65 6.62 -14.88 -1.04
CA ASP A 65 7.90 -15.60 -1.06
C ASP A 65 8.84 -15.16 0.08
N LYS A 66 8.54 -14.05 0.78
CA LYS A 66 9.39 -13.41 1.80
C LYS A 66 8.63 -13.17 3.11
N PRO A 67 8.52 -14.19 3.99
CA PRO A 67 7.75 -14.11 5.24
C PRO A 67 8.31 -13.11 6.26
N ASP A 68 9.55 -12.63 6.10
CA ASP A 68 10.15 -11.56 6.91
C ASP A 68 9.45 -10.21 6.73
N HIS A 69 8.71 -10.02 5.64
CA HIS A 69 8.08 -8.76 5.29
C HIS A 69 6.56 -8.78 5.42
N LYS A 70 6.04 -9.62 6.33
CA LYS A 70 4.59 -9.71 6.63
C LYS A 70 3.95 -8.36 6.97
N SER A 71 4.67 -7.45 7.63
CA SER A 71 4.16 -6.10 7.91
C SER A 71 3.93 -5.28 6.64
N LEU A 72 4.77 -5.45 5.60
CA LEU A 72 4.56 -4.80 4.30
C LEU A 72 3.40 -5.44 3.55
N ALA A 73 3.27 -6.77 3.62
CA ALA A 73 2.14 -7.48 3.03
C ALA A 73 0.81 -6.99 3.63
N ALA A 74 0.72 -6.89 4.96
CA ALA A 74 -0.47 -6.39 5.65
C ALA A 74 -0.82 -4.94 5.25
N GLN A 75 0.19 -4.07 5.05
CA GLN A 75 -0.05 -2.71 4.58
C GLN A 75 -0.59 -2.69 3.15
N LEU A 76 -0.11 -3.57 2.28
CA LEU A 76 -0.55 -3.70 0.90
C LEU A 76 -1.96 -4.31 0.79
N GLU A 77 -2.28 -5.31 1.61
CA GLU A 77 -3.64 -5.86 1.71
C GLU A 77 -4.64 -4.78 2.15
N LEU A 78 -4.27 -3.96 3.12
CA LEU A 78 -5.11 -2.82 3.51
C LEU A 78 -5.31 -1.82 2.38
N VAL A 79 -4.27 -1.55 1.57
CA VAL A 79 -4.43 -0.70 0.39
C VAL A 79 -5.35 -1.37 -0.63
N GLU A 80 -5.15 -2.65 -0.94
CA GLU A 80 -5.99 -3.43 -1.88
C GLU A 80 -7.47 -3.37 -1.52
N LEU A 81 -7.79 -3.60 -0.24
CA LEU A 81 -9.15 -3.52 0.30
C LEU A 81 -9.79 -2.14 0.15
N ASN A 82 -8.98 -1.08 0.02
CA ASN A 82 -9.43 0.30 -0.15
C ASN A 82 -9.35 0.83 -1.58
N LEU A 83 -8.70 0.13 -2.52
CA LEU A 83 -8.72 0.50 -3.94
C LEU A 83 -10.11 0.71 -4.53
N PRO A 84 -11.18 -0.03 -4.15
CA PRO A 84 -12.53 0.27 -4.64
C PRO A 84 -13.07 1.63 -4.17
N ASN A 85 -12.48 2.25 -3.14
CA ASN A 85 -12.82 3.62 -2.72
C ASN A 85 -12.24 4.70 -3.64
N LEU A 86 -11.31 4.35 -4.54
CA LEU A 86 -10.84 5.23 -5.61
C LEU A 86 -11.95 5.36 -6.67
N LYS A 87 -12.84 6.33 -6.43
CA LYS A 87 -13.88 6.77 -7.37
C LYS A 87 -13.29 7.57 -8.53
#